data_AF-A0A519WEK4-F1
#
_entry.id   AF-A0A519WEK4-F1
#
_cell.length_a   1.000
_cell.length_b   1.000
_cell.length_c   1.000
_cell.angle_alpha   90.00
_cell.angle_beta   90.00
_cell.angle_gamma   90.00
#
_symmetry.space_group_name_H-M   'P 1'
#
loop_
_entity.id
_entity.type
_entity.pdbx_description
1 polymer ?
#
loop_
_entity_poly.entity_id
_entity_poly.type
_entity_poly.pdbx_seq_one_letter_code
_entity_poly.pdbx_strand_id
1 'polypeptide(L)'
;MAGGKETTRQRMINIMYLVLLAMLALNVSDTILDAFKNINDSLDTSKNNVNTSINQLFSAFENSKLKEEPARAQPIYEKAKQAQAAADNLNNYIESLKKEFTTAGDGIDPETDDLVNRSNQDIAQNIMINQKKADELKKRINATREKLISLLDPADRATVAFSLEAKDPVRKRKGNWQETYFGEGTPLTAAMTILTKLQTDTKNAEAEVVKKLFGNMDKAQVNLDQFAAVAVAPTSYVIQGQPYTAEVFLTASDSRSTPDITVNGNKLSIKEGKGTYTGGTSSVGEFTWVGTIRVRQTDGQVKEYKTQPQKYQVAKPSATVSSTKMNVIYAGIPNPFTVSAAGFPLESVRASISAGSMSGSNGNYSVNVSGGQVGSEVSINVSASNAGKTVSLGAQKFRVKA
;
A
#
# COMPACT_ATOMS: atom_id res chain seq x y z
N MET A 1 1.26 83.23 -27.53
CA MET A 1 1.98 83.68 -26.34
C MET A 1 1.19 84.80 -25.67
N ALA A 2 0.23 84.47 -24.80
CA ALA A 2 -0.49 85.46 -24.01
C ALA A 2 0.06 85.41 -22.57
N GLY A 3 1.26 85.97 -22.40
CA GLY A 3 1.94 86.12 -21.11
C GLY A 3 1.41 87.31 -20.33
N GLY A 4 0.10 87.33 -20.05
CA GLY A 4 -0.43 88.25 -19.03
C GLY A 4 0.17 87.87 -17.68
N LYS A 5 0.82 88.81 -16.98
CA LYS A 5 1.30 88.58 -15.62
C LYS A 5 0.08 88.26 -14.75
N GLU A 6 -0.17 86.97 -14.50
CA GLU A 6 -1.22 86.53 -13.58
C GLU A 6 -1.04 87.25 -12.24
N THR A 7 -2.13 87.84 -11.75
CA THR A 7 -2.15 88.44 -10.43
C THR A 7 -1.79 87.38 -9.40
N THR A 8 -1.12 87.76 -8.30
CA THR A 8 -0.74 86.81 -7.23
C THR A 8 -1.93 85.98 -6.74
N ARG A 9 -3.15 86.54 -6.79
CA ARG A 9 -4.41 85.85 -6.49
C ARG A 9 -4.76 84.75 -7.51
N GLN A 10 -4.62 85.00 -8.81
CA GLN A 10 -4.84 83.98 -9.85
C GLN A 10 -3.81 82.85 -9.78
N ARG A 11 -2.55 83.17 -9.47
CA ARG A 11 -1.52 82.15 -9.22
C ARG A 11 -1.89 81.26 -8.03
N MET A 12 -2.38 81.84 -6.93
CA MET A 12 -2.84 81.05 -5.79
C MET A 12 -4.05 80.18 -6.15
N ILE A 13 -5.03 80.70 -6.89
CA ILE A 13 -6.19 79.92 -7.34
C ILE A 13 -5.78 78.78 -8.26
N ASN A 14 -4.87 79.02 -9.20
CA ASN A 14 -4.36 78.00 -10.12
C ASN A 14 -3.55 76.92 -9.40
N ILE A 15 -2.75 77.30 -8.38
CA ILE A 15 -2.05 76.33 -7.53
C ILE A 15 -3.06 75.50 -6.74
N MET A 16 -4.11 76.10 -6.17
CA MET A 16 -5.16 75.35 -5.46
C MET A 16 -5.92 74.39 -6.38
N TYR A 17 -6.24 74.81 -7.62
CA TYR A 17 -6.87 73.95 -8.62
C TYR A 17 -5.97 72.79 -9.04
N LEU A 18 -4.67 73.05 -9.25
CA LEU A 18 -3.70 71.99 -9.53
C LEU A 18 -3.57 71.00 -8.37
N VAL A 19 -3.55 71.49 -7.14
CA VAL A 19 -3.46 70.67 -5.93
C VAL A 19 -4.74 69.85 -5.73
N LEU A 20 -5.92 70.43 -5.94
CA LEU A 20 -7.21 69.71 -5.89
C LEU A 20 -7.32 68.67 -7.00
N LEU A 21 -6.95 69.01 -8.23
CA LEU A 21 -6.95 68.08 -9.37
C LEU A 21 -5.96 66.93 -9.13
N ALA A 22 -4.79 67.23 -8.56
CA ALA A 22 -3.80 66.21 -8.18
C ALA A 22 -4.32 65.31 -7.05
N MET A 23 -4.97 65.85 -6.02
CA MET A 23 -5.60 65.05 -4.96
C MET A 23 -6.70 64.13 -5.50
N LEU A 24 -7.55 64.64 -6.40
CA LEU A 24 -8.62 63.86 -7.01
C LEU A 24 -8.08 62.77 -7.94
N ALA A 25 -6.96 63.03 -8.62
CA ALA A 25 -6.27 62.07 -9.47
C ALA A 25 -5.45 61.02 -8.70
N LEU A 26 -5.01 61.32 -7.47
CA LEU A 26 -4.30 60.38 -6.60
C LEU A 26 -5.24 59.43 -5.84
N ASN A 27 -6.51 59.81 -5.69
CA ASN A 27 -7.52 58.95 -5.08
C ASN A 27 -7.92 57.82 -6.04
N VAL A 28 -8.05 56.62 -5.49
CA VAL A 28 -8.55 55.45 -6.23
C VAL A 28 -10.06 55.61 -6.43
N SER A 29 -10.57 55.29 -7.62
CA SER A 29 -11.99 55.43 -7.92
C SER A 29 -12.83 54.46 -7.08
N ASP A 30 -13.99 54.91 -6.61
CA ASP A 30 -14.89 54.08 -5.81
C ASP A 30 -15.29 52.78 -6.50
N THR A 31 -15.45 52.81 -7.83
CA THR A 31 -15.73 51.62 -8.64
C THR A 31 -14.65 50.54 -8.54
N ILE A 32 -13.38 50.94 -8.38
CA ILE A 32 -12.27 50.00 -8.20
C ILE A 32 -12.30 49.44 -6.77
N LEU A 33 -12.59 50.28 -5.78
CA LEU A 33 -12.69 49.87 -4.37
C LEU A 33 -13.86 48.88 -4.18
N ASP A 34 -15.01 49.12 -4.82
CA ASP A 34 -16.15 48.20 -4.82
C ASP A 34 -15.80 46.86 -5.47
N ALA A 35 -15.00 46.87 -6.53
CA ALA A 35 -14.51 45.63 -7.14
C ALA A 35 -13.61 44.84 -6.17
N PHE A 36 -12.72 45.50 -5.43
CA PHE A 36 -11.90 44.85 -4.40
C PHE A 36 -12.74 44.28 -3.25
N LYS A 37 -13.76 45.01 -2.80
CA LYS A 37 -14.70 44.53 -1.77
C LYS A 37 -15.46 43.28 -2.24
N ASN A 38 -16.01 43.31 -3.45
CA ASN A 38 -16.71 42.16 -4.03
C ASN A 38 -15.80 40.93 -4.17
N ILE A 39 -14.55 41.12 -4.59
CA ILE A 39 -13.56 40.04 -4.64
C ILE A 39 -13.25 39.53 -3.24
N ASN A 40 -13.09 40.41 -2.25
CA ASN A 40 -12.85 40.04 -0.86
C ASN A 40 -13.98 39.17 -0.32
N ASP A 41 -15.24 39.55 -0.53
CA ASP A 41 -16.40 38.83 0.00
C ASP A 41 -16.58 37.47 -0.70
N SER A 42 -16.29 37.42 -2.01
CA SER A 42 -16.24 36.16 -2.76
C SER A 42 -15.15 35.21 -2.25
N LEU A 43 -13.96 35.74 -1.97
CA LEU A 43 -12.84 34.97 -1.41
C LEU A 43 -13.14 34.49 0.01
N ASP A 44 -13.80 35.29 0.83
CA ASP A 44 -14.21 34.91 2.19
C ASP A 44 -15.26 33.79 2.16
N THR A 45 -16.26 33.91 1.27
CA THR A 45 -17.22 32.84 1.00
C THR A 45 -16.53 31.55 0.55
N SER A 46 -15.56 31.66 -0.37
CA SER A 46 -14.77 30.53 -0.85
C SER A 46 -13.96 29.87 0.28
N LYS A 47 -13.29 30.67 1.12
CA LYS A 47 -12.58 30.21 2.32
C LYS A 47 -13.51 29.41 3.24
N ASN A 48 -14.72 29.91 3.51
CA ASN A 48 -15.69 29.25 4.39
C ASN A 48 -16.22 27.93 3.79
N ASN A 49 -16.44 27.89 2.47
CA ASN A 49 -16.84 26.67 1.75
C ASN A 49 -15.76 25.59 1.79
N VAL A 50 -14.50 25.97 1.59
CA VAL A 50 -13.36 25.05 1.67
C VAL A 50 -13.19 24.54 3.11
N ASN A 51 -13.30 25.42 4.11
CA ASN A 51 -13.24 25.03 5.52
C ASN A 51 -14.36 24.03 5.89
N THR A 52 -15.58 24.26 5.40
CA THR A 52 -16.71 23.33 5.58
C THR A 52 -16.41 21.98 4.94
N SER A 53 -15.86 21.97 3.73
CA SER A 53 -15.47 20.75 3.03
C SER A 53 -14.38 19.97 3.78
N ILE A 54 -13.39 20.65 4.36
CA ILE A 54 -12.36 20.03 5.20
C ILE A 54 -13.00 19.37 6.43
N ASN A 55 -13.88 20.09 7.14
CA ASN A 55 -14.56 19.55 8.32
C ASN A 55 -15.42 18.32 8.00
N GLN A 56 -16.05 18.30 6.82
CA GLN A 56 -16.78 17.13 6.32
C GLN A 56 -15.84 15.94 6.05
N LEU A 57 -14.66 16.17 5.48
CA LEU A 57 -13.65 15.12 5.27
C LEU A 57 -13.20 14.51 6.60
N PHE A 58 -12.90 15.33 7.62
CA PHE A 58 -12.55 14.84 8.95
C PHE A 58 -13.70 14.03 9.57
N SER A 59 -14.91 14.56 9.55
CA SER A 59 -16.11 13.88 10.08
C SER A 59 -16.37 12.54 9.38
N ALA A 60 -16.20 12.49 8.06
CA ALA A 60 -16.38 11.26 7.28
C ALA A 60 -15.32 10.21 7.64
N PHE A 61 -14.06 10.62 7.79
CA PHE A 61 -12.96 9.74 8.15
C PHE A 61 -13.11 9.17 9.57
N GLU A 62 -13.49 10.01 10.54
CA GLU A 62 -13.77 9.61 11.92
C GLU A 62 -14.94 8.63 12.02
N ASN A 63 -16.00 8.84 11.24
CA ASN A 63 -17.19 8.00 11.29
C ASN A 63 -17.08 6.67 10.54
N SER A 64 -16.07 6.51 9.69
CA SER A 64 -15.82 5.30 8.92
C SER A 64 -14.49 4.65 9.32
N LYS A 65 -13.41 5.08 8.66
CA LYS A 65 -12.08 4.46 8.72
C LYS A 65 -11.50 4.39 10.13
N LEU A 66 -11.73 5.41 10.95
CA LEU A 66 -11.22 5.44 12.33
C LEU A 66 -11.91 4.41 13.25
N LYS A 67 -13.17 4.07 12.98
CA LYS A 67 -13.93 3.05 13.73
C LYS A 67 -13.65 1.63 13.23
N GLU A 68 -13.55 1.47 11.91
CA GLU A 68 -13.36 0.16 11.27
C GLU A 68 -11.92 -0.35 11.40
N GLU A 69 -10.92 0.53 11.22
CA GLU A 69 -9.50 0.17 11.16
C GLU A 69 -8.62 1.14 11.97
N PRO A 70 -8.82 1.26 13.31
CA PRO A 70 -8.19 2.29 14.13
C PRO A 70 -6.66 2.27 14.07
N ALA A 71 -6.05 1.09 14.06
CA ALA A 71 -4.58 0.95 14.03
C ALA A 71 -3.94 1.55 12.76
N ARG A 72 -4.64 1.57 11.63
CA ARG A 72 -4.18 2.16 10.36
C ARG A 72 -4.62 3.61 10.22
N ALA A 73 -5.85 3.91 10.63
CA ALA A 73 -6.45 5.23 10.46
C ALA A 73 -5.87 6.28 11.41
N GLN A 74 -5.51 5.92 12.65
CA GLN A 74 -5.00 6.84 13.66
C GLN A 74 -3.76 7.66 13.22
N PRO A 75 -2.67 7.06 12.72
CA PRO A 75 -1.50 7.85 12.28
C PRO A 75 -1.81 8.77 11.09
N ILE A 76 -2.73 8.38 10.21
CA ILE A 76 -3.18 9.22 9.09
C ILE A 76 -3.97 10.42 9.61
N TYR A 77 -4.89 10.17 10.54
CA TYR A 77 -5.70 11.20 11.18
C TYR A 77 -4.84 12.23 11.93
N GLU A 78 -3.84 11.78 12.68
CA GLU A 78 -2.91 12.65 13.39
C GLU A 78 -2.10 13.54 12.44
N LYS A 79 -1.61 12.99 11.33
CA LYS A 79 -0.95 13.79 10.28
C LYS A 79 -1.90 14.84 9.69
N ALA A 80 -3.15 14.47 9.42
CA ALA A 80 -4.15 15.42 8.91
C ALA A 80 -4.45 16.54 9.94
N LYS A 81 -4.52 16.20 11.23
CA LYS A 81 -4.66 17.19 12.31
C LYS A 81 -3.46 18.13 12.42
N GLN A 82 -2.24 17.64 12.17
CA GLN A 82 -1.06 18.50 12.08
C GLN A 82 -1.14 19.47 10.90
N ALA A 83 -1.69 19.05 9.76
CA ALA A 83 -1.93 19.93 8.62
C ALA A 83 -2.95 21.03 8.96
N GLN A 84 -4.07 20.66 9.59
CA GLN A 84 -5.09 21.59 10.07
C GLN A 84 -4.49 22.62 11.04
N ALA A 85 -3.74 22.17 12.05
CA ALA A 85 -3.11 23.06 13.02
C ALA A 85 -2.11 24.05 12.38
N ALA A 86 -1.35 23.61 11.38
CA ALA A 86 -0.41 24.49 10.65
C ALA A 86 -1.14 25.56 9.83
N ALA A 87 -2.23 25.20 9.18
CA ALA A 87 -3.08 26.12 8.43
C ALA A 87 -3.80 27.11 9.34
N ASP A 88 -4.37 26.64 10.45
CA ASP A 88 -5.07 27.48 11.43
C ASP A 88 -4.13 28.48 12.11
N ASN A 89 -2.87 28.10 12.39
CA ASN A 89 -1.88 29.04 12.94
C ASN A 89 -1.65 30.24 12.00
N LEU A 90 -1.46 29.98 10.71
CA LEU A 90 -1.29 31.04 9.71
C LEU A 90 -2.57 31.85 9.56
N ASN A 91 -3.73 31.19 9.47
CA ASN A 91 -5.02 31.86 9.35
C ASN A 91 -5.29 32.81 10.52
N ASN A 92 -5.02 32.38 11.76
CA ASN A 92 -5.19 33.19 12.96
C ASN A 92 -4.28 34.42 12.95
N TYR A 93 -3.04 34.29 12.46
CA TYR A 93 -2.15 35.43 12.30
C TYR A 93 -2.67 36.40 11.23
N ILE A 94 -3.18 35.90 10.10
CA ILE A 94 -3.78 36.75 9.08
C ILE A 94 -5.03 37.47 9.63
N GLU A 95 -5.89 36.77 10.39
CA GLU A 95 -7.04 37.39 11.07
C GLU A 95 -6.61 38.50 12.05
N SER A 96 -5.49 38.33 12.77
CA SER A 96 -4.97 39.43 13.60
C SER A 96 -4.54 40.65 12.78
N LEU A 97 -3.92 40.45 11.61
CA LEU A 97 -3.55 41.55 10.72
C LEU A 97 -4.79 42.25 10.13
N LYS A 98 -5.82 41.48 9.75
CA LYS A 98 -7.10 42.03 9.28
C LYS A 98 -7.76 42.89 10.37
N LYS A 99 -7.72 42.44 11.63
CA LYS A 99 -8.21 43.24 12.77
C LYS A 99 -7.39 44.52 12.97
N GLU A 100 -6.06 44.44 12.88
CA GLU A 100 -5.19 45.63 12.94
C GLU A 100 -5.56 46.64 11.83
N PHE A 101 -5.85 46.17 10.61
CA PHE A 101 -6.32 47.02 9.50
C PHE A 101 -7.67 47.65 9.78
N THR A 102 -8.64 46.87 10.26
CA THR A 102 -9.98 47.38 10.59
C THR A 102 -9.90 48.43 11.71
N THR A 103 -9.11 48.20 12.75
CA THR A 103 -8.94 49.17 13.85
C THR A 103 -8.25 50.45 13.38
N ALA A 104 -7.18 50.34 12.58
CA ALA A 104 -6.50 51.52 12.04
C ALA A 104 -7.33 52.26 10.97
N GLY A 105 -8.29 51.57 10.35
CA GLY A 105 -9.21 52.11 9.35
C GLY A 105 -10.52 52.66 9.89
N ASP A 106 -10.61 52.95 11.19
CA ASP A 106 -11.80 53.45 11.91
C ASP A 106 -13.01 52.51 11.92
N GLY A 107 -12.77 51.20 11.73
CA GLY A 107 -13.79 50.17 11.82
C GLY A 107 -14.46 49.82 10.49
N ILE A 108 -15.61 49.16 10.61
CA ILE A 108 -16.50 48.80 9.50
C ILE A 108 -17.72 49.71 9.60
N ASP A 109 -18.10 50.29 8.47
CA ASP A 109 -19.31 51.07 8.32
C ASP A 109 -20.53 50.11 8.37
N PRO A 110 -21.45 50.26 9.34
CA PRO A 110 -22.61 49.39 9.50
C PRO A 110 -23.64 49.51 8.37
N GLU A 111 -23.64 50.59 7.58
CA GLU A 111 -24.57 50.76 6.46
C GLU A 111 -24.08 50.05 5.18
N THR A 112 -22.77 50.05 4.96
CA THR A 112 -22.16 49.50 3.74
C THR A 112 -21.46 48.15 3.94
N ASP A 113 -21.26 47.73 5.19
CA ASP A 113 -20.47 46.54 5.58
C ASP A 113 -19.06 46.54 4.96
N ASP A 114 -18.47 47.74 4.82
CA ASP A 114 -17.14 47.98 4.26
C ASP A 114 -16.26 48.81 5.21
N LEU A 115 -14.95 48.84 4.96
CA LEU A 115 -14.00 49.61 5.74
C LEU A 115 -14.25 51.12 5.58
N VAL A 116 -14.32 51.86 6.70
CA VAL A 116 -14.54 53.32 6.67
C VAL A 116 -13.45 54.02 5.86
N ASN A 117 -12.18 53.77 6.18
CA ASN A 117 -11.04 54.34 5.44
C ASN A 117 -10.54 53.43 4.30
N ARG A 118 -11.45 52.81 3.53
CA ARG A 118 -11.10 51.81 2.48
C ARG A 118 -10.11 52.28 1.42
N SER A 119 -10.09 53.57 1.08
CA SER A 119 -9.22 54.16 0.06
C SER A 119 -7.84 54.59 0.58
N ASN A 120 -7.64 54.60 1.91
CA ASN A 120 -6.40 55.06 2.53
C ASN A 120 -5.21 54.18 2.13
N GLN A 121 -4.12 54.80 1.68
CA GLN A 121 -2.94 54.11 1.14
C GLN A 121 -1.80 53.98 2.17
N ASP A 122 -1.89 54.69 3.30
CA ASP A 122 -0.83 54.76 4.31
C ASP A 122 -0.97 53.68 5.38
N ILE A 123 -2.21 53.31 5.76
CA ILE A 123 -2.47 52.36 6.86
C ILE A 123 -1.82 51.01 6.58
N ALA A 124 -2.09 50.43 5.41
CA ALA A 124 -1.55 49.12 5.03
C ALA A 124 -0.03 49.16 4.95
N GLN A 125 0.54 50.18 4.30
CA GLN A 125 1.99 50.35 4.19
C GLN A 125 2.65 50.49 5.57
N ASN A 126 2.07 51.29 6.47
CA ASN A 126 2.63 51.48 7.79
C ASN A 126 2.68 50.17 8.60
N ILE A 127 1.59 49.41 8.62
CA ILE A 127 1.52 48.15 9.37
C ILE A 127 2.39 47.07 8.71
N MET A 128 2.29 46.91 7.40
CA MET A 128 2.92 45.77 6.71
C MET A 128 4.40 46.01 6.41
N ILE A 129 4.78 47.21 5.99
CA ILE A 129 6.14 47.57 5.59
C ILE A 129 6.90 48.18 6.77
N ASN A 130 6.42 49.29 7.34
CA ASN A 130 7.18 50.01 8.37
C ASN A 130 7.31 49.21 9.68
N GLN A 131 6.23 48.55 10.11
CA GLN A 131 6.24 47.66 11.28
C GLN A 131 6.69 46.22 10.95
N LYS A 132 7.08 45.95 9.70
CA LYS A 132 7.64 44.66 9.22
C LYS A 132 6.71 43.44 9.39
N LYS A 133 5.40 43.64 9.54
CA LYS A 133 4.43 42.53 9.65
C LYS A 133 4.39 41.68 8.39
N ALA A 134 4.69 42.25 7.21
CA ALA A 134 4.79 41.51 5.96
C ALA A 134 5.98 40.54 5.92
N ASP A 135 7.11 40.87 6.58
CA ASP A 135 8.26 39.97 6.69
C ASP A 135 7.91 38.74 7.52
N GLU A 136 7.22 38.95 8.64
CA GLU A 136 6.73 37.87 9.49
C GLU A 136 5.67 37.04 8.75
N LEU A 137 4.73 37.69 8.05
CA LEU A 137 3.72 37.01 7.26
C LEU A 137 4.36 36.12 6.18
N LYS A 138 5.34 36.65 5.43
CA LYS A 138 6.08 35.89 4.41
C LYS A 138 6.77 34.66 4.99
N LYS A 139 7.42 34.80 6.15
CA LYS A 139 8.07 33.68 6.85
C LYS A 139 7.04 32.62 7.24
N ARG A 140 5.90 33.03 7.82
CA ARG A 140 4.83 32.12 8.24
C ARG A 140 4.19 31.40 7.04
N ILE A 141 3.93 32.10 5.93
CA ILE A 141 3.42 31.48 4.69
C ILE A 141 4.34 30.36 4.21
N ASN A 142 5.62 30.67 4.05
CA ASN A 142 6.58 29.69 3.54
C ASN A 142 6.82 28.55 4.54
N ALA A 143 6.86 28.83 5.85
CA ALA A 143 6.96 27.79 6.87
C ALA A 143 5.75 26.86 6.90
N THR A 144 4.53 27.40 6.77
CA THR A 144 3.30 26.60 6.67
C THR A 144 3.32 25.74 5.42
N ARG A 145 3.72 26.28 4.26
CA ARG A 145 3.89 25.53 3.02
C ARG A 145 4.85 24.34 3.20
N GLU A 146 6.04 24.58 3.73
CA GLU A 146 7.02 23.51 3.96
C GLU A 146 6.52 22.48 4.97
N LYS A 147 5.82 22.91 6.02
CA LYS A 147 5.22 21.99 6.99
C LYS A 147 4.15 21.10 6.33
N LEU A 148 3.27 21.68 5.51
CA LEU A 148 2.25 20.95 4.76
C LEU A 148 2.87 19.92 3.81
N ILE A 149 3.93 20.30 3.07
CA ILE A 149 4.67 19.39 2.19
C ILE A 149 5.33 18.25 2.98
N SER A 150 5.89 18.56 4.17
CA SER A 150 6.61 17.57 4.99
C SER A 150 5.71 16.44 5.50
N LEU A 151 4.40 16.68 5.61
CA LEU A 151 3.40 15.69 6.05
C LEU A 151 3.07 14.67 4.96
N LEU A 152 3.35 14.99 3.70
CA LEU A 152 3.12 14.12 2.55
C LEU A 152 4.29 13.18 2.30
N ASP A 153 3.97 11.99 1.80
CA ASP A 153 4.95 11.01 1.35
C ASP A 153 5.69 11.52 0.10
N PRO A 154 6.97 11.16 -0.12
CA PRO A 154 7.77 11.71 -1.21
C PRO A 154 7.13 11.59 -2.60
N ALA A 155 6.42 10.49 -2.86
CA ALA A 155 5.71 10.26 -4.12
C ALA A 155 4.54 11.25 -4.34
N ASP A 156 3.86 11.64 -3.27
CA ASP A 156 2.71 12.53 -3.35
C ASP A 156 3.13 14.00 -3.47
N ARG A 157 4.32 14.39 -2.97
CA ARG A 157 4.84 15.77 -3.01
C ARG A 157 4.94 16.37 -4.42
N ALA A 158 5.26 15.55 -5.43
CA ALA A 158 5.38 16.02 -6.81
C ALA A 158 4.04 16.29 -7.49
N THR A 159 2.94 15.75 -6.94
CA THR A 159 1.60 15.83 -7.53
C THR A 159 0.74 16.93 -6.93
N VAL A 160 1.21 17.57 -5.86
CA VAL A 160 0.45 18.58 -5.12
C VAL A 160 0.91 19.97 -5.52
N ALA A 161 -0.01 20.76 -6.09
CA ALA A 161 0.28 22.08 -6.63
C ALA A 161 -0.11 23.17 -5.61
N PHE A 162 0.82 23.50 -4.71
CA PHE A 162 0.56 24.53 -3.70
C PHE A 162 0.52 25.94 -4.32
N SER A 163 -0.65 26.60 -4.27
CA SER A 163 -0.78 28.04 -4.54
C SER A 163 -0.26 28.91 -3.39
N LEU A 164 -0.16 28.35 -2.18
CA LEU A 164 0.33 29.03 -0.98
C LEU A 164 1.84 29.22 -1.06
N GLU A 165 2.28 30.36 -1.61
CA GLU A 165 3.68 30.70 -1.68
C GLU A 165 3.92 32.21 -1.70
N ALA A 166 4.89 32.68 -0.91
CA ALA A 166 5.30 34.06 -0.88
C ALA A 166 6.68 34.23 -1.54
N LYS A 167 6.68 34.30 -2.88
CA LYS A 167 7.86 34.50 -3.73
C LYS A 167 7.97 35.94 -4.21
N ASP A 168 9.21 36.43 -4.32
CA ASP A 168 9.46 37.73 -4.95
C ASP A 168 9.05 37.71 -6.43
N PRO A 169 8.46 38.80 -6.95
CA PRO A 169 7.98 38.84 -8.32
C PRO A 169 9.12 38.72 -9.34
N VAL A 170 8.88 37.96 -10.42
CA VAL A 170 9.85 37.73 -11.50
C VAL A 170 10.23 39.02 -12.22
N ARG A 171 9.28 39.94 -12.39
CA ARG A 171 9.53 41.29 -12.91
C ARG A 171 9.57 42.29 -11.77
N LYS A 172 10.79 42.72 -11.39
CA LYS A 172 11.02 43.75 -10.37
C LYS A 172 10.57 45.13 -10.87
N ARG A 173 9.26 45.40 -10.89
CA ARG A 173 8.74 46.77 -11.09
C ARG A 173 8.84 47.60 -9.82
N LYS A 174 8.62 46.98 -8.65
CA LYS A 174 8.89 47.54 -7.31
C LYS A 174 9.28 46.41 -6.34
N GLY A 175 10.43 46.54 -5.68
CA GLY A 175 10.75 45.86 -4.42
C GLY A 175 10.67 44.33 -4.38
N ASN A 176 10.52 43.83 -3.16
CA ASN A 176 10.34 42.41 -2.81
C ASN A 176 8.83 42.06 -2.77
N TRP A 177 8.48 40.82 -2.40
CA TRP A 177 7.08 40.39 -2.25
C TRP A 177 6.25 41.35 -1.39
N GLN A 178 6.79 41.81 -0.26
CA GLN A 178 6.12 42.68 0.69
C GLN A 178 5.72 44.01 0.04
N GLU A 179 6.66 44.68 -0.62
CA GLU A 179 6.44 45.95 -1.33
C GLU A 179 5.47 45.80 -2.51
N THR A 180 5.43 44.63 -3.14
CA THR A 180 4.54 44.39 -4.28
C THR A 180 3.08 44.31 -3.84
N TYR A 181 2.81 43.72 -2.69
CA TYR A 181 1.46 43.46 -2.19
C TYR A 181 0.97 44.50 -1.19
N PHE A 182 1.87 45.16 -0.45
CA PHE A 182 1.51 46.08 0.63
C PHE A 182 2.29 47.40 0.60
N GLY A 183 3.04 47.67 -0.47
CA GLY A 183 3.84 48.87 -0.61
C GLY A 183 3.02 50.13 -0.91
N GLU A 184 3.74 51.23 -1.10
CA GLU A 184 3.19 52.56 -1.39
C GLU A 184 2.15 52.54 -2.51
N GLY A 185 1.00 53.17 -2.23
CA GLY A 185 -0.12 53.29 -3.17
C GLY A 185 -1.13 52.16 -3.10
N THR A 186 -0.98 51.20 -2.18
CA THR A 186 -1.94 50.10 -1.97
C THR A 186 -3.08 50.57 -1.05
N PRO A 187 -4.32 50.69 -1.54
CA PRO A 187 -5.45 51.05 -0.67
C PRO A 187 -5.72 49.98 0.37
N LEU A 188 -6.25 50.39 1.52
CA LEU A 188 -6.56 49.50 2.64
C LEU A 188 -7.48 48.33 2.22
N THR A 189 -8.49 48.57 1.38
CA THR A 189 -9.37 47.51 0.88
C THR A 189 -8.60 46.48 0.03
N ALA A 190 -7.67 46.92 -0.82
CA ALA A 190 -6.86 46.00 -1.63
C ALA A 190 -5.94 45.15 -0.76
N ALA A 191 -5.31 45.75 0.26
CA ALA A 191 -4.50 45.04 1.24
C ALA A 191 -5.33 44.00 2.03
N MET A 192 -6.57 44.35 2.41
CA MET A 192 -7.53 43.43 3.03
C MET A 192 -7.86 42.25 2.10
N THR A 193 -8.17 42.51 0.82
CA THR A 193 -8.43 41.48 -0.18
C THR A 193 -7.24 40.53 -0.35
N ILE A 194 -6.01 41.04 -0.33
CA ILE A 194 -4.79 40.22 -0.41
C ILE A 194 -4.67 39.29 0.80
N LEU A 195 -4.92 39.79 2.01
CA LEU A 195 -4.94 38.96 3.21
C LEU A 195 -6.00 37.86 3.11
N THR A 196 -7.22 38.19 2.70
CA THR A 196 -8.28 37.19 2.49
C THR A 196 -7.90 36.16 1.42
N LYS A 197 -7.28 36.58 0.32
CA LYS A 197 -6.75 35.67 -0.71
C LYS A 197 -5.74 34.68 -0.14
N LEU A 198 -4.83 35.13 0.74
CA LEU A 198 -3.86 34.26 1.41
C LEU A 198 -4.54 33.26 2.37
N GLN A 199 -5.64 33.64 3.02
CA GLN A 199 -6.44 32.71 3.83
C GLN A 199 -7.08 31.64 2.96
N THR A 200 -7.65 32.03 1.81
CA THR A 200 -8.24 31.09 0.85
C THR A 200 -7.18 30.12 0.30
N ASP A 201 -6.00 30.61 -0.08
CA ASP A 201 -4.88 29.75 -0.50
C ASP A 201 -4.44 28.78 0.61
N THR A 202 -4.40 29.26 1.86
CA THR A 202 -4.04 28.44 3.02
C THR A 202 -5.04 27.30 3.20
N LYS A 203 -6.34 27.59 3.11
CA LYS A 203 -7.40 26.57 3.22
C LYS A 203 -7.42 25.61 2.03
N ASN A 204 -7.14 26.09 0.81
CA ASN A 204 -6.99 25.21 -0.35
C ASN A 204 -5.81 24.25 -0.20
N ALA A 205 -4.66 24.76 0.25
CA ALA A 205 -3.47 23.94 0.52
C ALA A 205 -3.73 22.91 1.62
N GLU A 206 -4.41 23.28 2.71
CA GLU A 206 -4.87 22.36 3.75
C GLU A 206 -5.77 21.26 3.16
N ALA A 207 -6.78 21.64 2.39
CA ALA A 207 -7.72 20.71 1.79
C ALA A 207 -7.04 19.68 0.87
N GLU A 208 -6.08 20.12 0.05
CA GLU A 208 -5.35 19.23 -0.87
C GLU A 208 -4.51 18.21 -0.09
N VAL A 209 -3.81 18.64 0.95
CA VAL A 209 -3.02 17.77 1.82
C VAL A 209 -3.91 16.78 2.57
N VAL A 210 -4.99 17.26 3.19
CA VAL A 210 -5.93 16.41 3.94
C VAL A 210 -6.56 15.36 3.01
N LYS A 211 -6.98 15.74 1.81
CA LYS A 211 -7.50 14.80 0.80
C LYS A 211 -6.48 13.72 0.43
N LYS A 212 -5.22 14.09 0.21
CA LYS A 212 -4.14 13.13 -0.09
C LYS A 212 -3.87 12.19 1.08
N LEU A 213 -3.77 12.72 2.29
CA LEU A 213 -3.57 11.92 3.50
C LEU A 213 -4.69 10.90 3.70
N PHE A 214 -5.95 11.33 3.61
CA PHE A 214 -7.09 10.42 3.75
C PHE A 214 -7.20 9.42 2.60
N GLY A 215 -6.87 9.82 1.37
CA GLY A 215 -6.79 8.91 0.23
C GLY A 215 -5.75 7.79 0.38
N ASN A 216 -4.72 7.97 1.22
CA ASN A 216 -3.75 6.91 1.52
C ASN A 216 -4.36 5.75 2.32
N MET A 217 -5.51 5.94 2.96
CA MET A 217 -6.22 4.86 3.65
C MET A 217 -6.80 3.83 2.68
N ASP A 218 -7.24 4.28 1.51
CA ASP A 218 -7.82 3.42 0.48
C ASP A 218 -6.75 2.72 -0.38
N LYS A 219 -5.46 3.08 -0.23
CA LYS A 219 -4.36 2.33 -0.85
C LYS A 219 -4.27 0.96 -0.18
N ALA A 220 -4.50 -0.09 -0.98
CA ALA A 220 -4.35 -1.48 -0.57
C ALA A 220 -2.91 -1.75 -0.11
N GLN A 221 -2.69 -1.75 1.20
CA GLN A 221 -1.37 -2.03 1.75
C GLN A 221 -1.28 -3.55 2.00
N VAL A 222 -0.85 -4.30 0.97
CA VAL A 222 -0.39 -5.68 1.19
C VAL A 222 1.01 -5.57 1.77
N ASN A 223 1.13 -5.52 3.10
CA ASN A 223 2.41 -5.56 3.77
C ASN A 223 2.90 -7.01 3.81
N LEU A 224 3.64 -7.42 2.79
CA LEU A 224 4.37 -8.69 2.80
C LEU A 224 5.57 -8.54 3.73
N ASP A 225 5.49 -9.10 4.94
CA ASP A 225 6.52 -8.97 5.99
C ASP A 225 7.18 -10.31 6.35
N GLN A 226 6.57 -11.43 5.97
CA GLN A 226 7.11 -12.78 6.19
C GLN A 226 7.50 -13.41 4.86
N PHE A 227 8.76 -13.82 4.74
CA PHE A 227 9.27 -14.48 3.54
C PHE A 227 9.82 -15.86 3.90
N ALA A 228 9.48 -16.87 3.11
CA ALA A 228 10.01 -18.22 3.28
C ALA A 228 10.34 -18.84 1.93
N ALA A 229 11.48 -19.51 1.83
CA ALA A 229 11.74 -20.40 0.69
C ALA A 229 11.00 -21.71 0.92
N VAL A 230 10.23 -22.15 -0.06
CA VAL A 230 9.47 -23.41 -0.01
C VAL A 230 9.85 -24.25 -1.23
N ALA A 231 10.03 -25.55 -0.98
CA ALA A 231 10.20 -26.54 -2.03
C ALA A 231 8.96 -27.45 -2.06
N VAL A 232 8.40 -27.66 -3.25
CA VAL A 232 7.26 -28.57 -3.47
C VAL A 232 7.71 -29.66 -4.43
N ALA A 233 7.70 -30.90 -3.94
CA ALA A 233 8.04 -32.07 -4.73
C ALA A 233 6.79 -32.95 -4.93
N PRO A 234 6.56 -33.51 -6.13
CA PRO A 234 5.40 -34.34 -6.41
C PRO A 234 5.45 -35.71 -5.70
N THR A 235 6.63 -36.17 -5.28
CA THR A 235 6.83 -37.41 -4.52
C THR A 235 7.96 -37.24 -3.51
N SER A 236 7.85 -37.89 -2.36
CA SER A 236 8.91 -38.02 -1.34
C SER A 236 9.75 -39.28 -1.50
N TYR A 237 9.47 -40.14 -2.49
CA TYR A 237 10.17 -41.39 -2.74
C TYR A 237 10.53 -41.52 -4.24
N VAL A 238 11.78 -41.90 -4.51
CA VAL A 238 12.29 -42.16 -5.86
C VAL A 238 13.14 -43.43 -5.87
N ILE A 239 13.11 -44.16 -6.99
CA ILE A 239 13.94 -45.35 -7.19
C ILE A 239 15.28 -44.93 -7.77
N GLN A 240 16.36 -45.61 -7.38
CA GLN A 240 17.70 -45.36 -7.93
C GLN A 240 17.67 -45.35 -9.46
N GLY A 241 18.22 -44.28 -10.06
CA GLY A 241 18.22 -44.05 -11.52
C GLY A 241 17.03 -43.23 -12.03
N GLN A 242 16.00 -42.98 -11.22
CA GLN A 242 14.94 -42.03 -11.57
C GLN A 242 15.36 -40.59 -11.23
N PRO A 243 15.09 -39.60 -12.12
CA PRO A 243 15.33 -38.20 -11.80
C PRO A 243 14.36 -37.71 -10.73
N TYR A 244 14.88 -37.01 -9.73
CA TYR A 244 14.08 -36.29 -8.74
C TYR A 244 13.88 -34.84 -9.17
N THR A 245 12.64 -34.36 -9.17
CA THR A 245 12.29 -32.97 -9.51
C THR A 245 11.52 -32.33 -8.35
N ALA A 246 11.81 -31.05 -8.08
CA ALA A 246 11.08 -30.24 -7.11
C ALA A 246 11.04 -28.78 -7.59
N GLU A 247 9.93 -28.10 -7.36
CA GLU A 247 9.78 -26.68 -7.59
C GLU A 247 10.23 -25.92 -6.35
N VAL A 248 11.13 -24.95 -6.49
CA VAL A 248 11.61 -24.12 -5.38
C VAL A 248 11.21 -22.68 -5.67
N PHE A 249 10.50 -22.06 -4.74
CA PHE A 249 10.03 -20.68 -4.89
C PHE A 249 10.04 -19.94 -3.55
N LEU A 250 10.09 -18.61 -3.63
CA LEU A 250 9.95 -17.72 -2.49
C LEU A 250 8.46 -17.42 -2.28
N THR A 251 7.93 -17.77 -1.11
CA THR A 251 6.60 -17.34 -0.67
C THR A 251 6.72 -16.13 0.25
N ALA A 252 5.72 -15.25 0.16
CA ALA A 252 5.57 -14.09 1.02
C ALA A 252 4.16 -14.09 1.63
N SER A 253 4.06 -13.80 2.92
CA SER A 253 2.80 -13.68 3.65
C SER A 253 2.81 -12.44 4.54
N ASP A 254 1.61 -11.98 4.89
CA ASP A 254 1.40 -10.91 5.89
C ASP A 254 1.14 -11.56 7.25
N SER A 255 1.97 -11.26 8.25
CA SER A 255 1.86 -11.78 9.62
C SER A 255 0.53 -11.43 10.31
N ARG A 256 -0.15 -10.38 9.82
CA ARG A 256 -1.45 -9.91 10.32
C ARG A 256 -2.63 -10.51 9.58
N SER A 257 -2.40 -11.19 8.46
CA SER A 257 -3.45 -11.88 7.72
C SER A 257 -3.73 -13.26 8.31
N THR A 258 -5.01 -13.55 8.54
CA THR A 258 -5.49 -14.87 8.97
C THR A 258 -6.26 -15.53 7.81
N PRO A 259 -5.57 -16.15 6.82
CA PRO A 259 -6.25 -16.80 5.70
C PRO A 259 -7.12 -17.96 6.19
N ASP A 260 -8.16 -18.32 5.46
CA ASP A 260 -8.90 -19.56 5.71
C ASP A 260 -8.25 -20.69 4.89
N ILE A 261 -7.66 -21.67 5.57
CA ILE A 261 -6.96 -22.80 4.94
C ILE A 261 -7.74 -24.07 5.21
N THR A 262 -8.12 -24.78 4.15
CA THR A 262 -8.78 -26.09 4.22
C THR A 262 -8.04 -27.13 3.39
N VAL A 263 -8.10 -28.39 3.82
CA VAL A 263 -7.64 -29.55 3.02
C VAL A 263 -8.80 -30.51 2.89
N ASN A 264 -9.17 -30.83 1.65
CA ASN A 264 -10.32 -31.70 1.33
C ASN A 264 -11.62 -31.30 2.08
N GLY A 265 -11.82 -29.99 2.31
CA GLY A 265 -12.98 -29.43 3.02
C GLY A 265 -12.81 -29.26 4.54
N ASN A 266 -11.79 -29.83 5.15
CA ASN A 266 -11.52 -29.69 6.59
C ASN A 266 -10.60 -28.50 6.87
N LYS A 267 -10.99 -27.64 7.81
CA LYS A 267 -10.20 -26.46 8.20
C LYS A 267 -8.97 -26.84 8.99
N LEU A 268 -7.82 -26.25 8.64
CA LEU A 268 -6.57 -26.44 9.36
C LEU A 268 -6.42 -25.42 10.50
N SER A 269 -5.69 -25.81 11.55
CA SER A 269 -5.18 -24.88 12.54
C SER A 269 -4.03 -24.07 11.93
N ILE A 270 -4.05 -22.76 12.13
CA ILE A 270 -3.11 -21.83 11.52
C ILE A 270 -2.23 -21.23 12.61
N LYS A 271 -0.92 -21.31 12.42
CA LYS A 271 0.08 -20.66 13.25
C LYS A 271 1.03 -19.89 12.34
N GLU A 272 1.22 -18.60 12.60
CA GLU A 272 2.11 -17.73 11.81
C GLU A 272 1.83 -17.77 10.29
N GLY A 273 0.54 -17.73 9.92
CA GLY A 273 0.10 -17.78 8.51
C GLY A 273 0.24 -19.15 7.83
N LYS A 274 0.66 -20.20 8.56
CA LYS A 274 0.85 -21.56 8.04
C LYS A 274 -0.14 -22.54 8.66
N GLY A 275 -0.80 -23.33 7.83
CA GLY A 275 -1.60 -24.47 8.24
C GLY A 275 -0.80 -25.76 8.21
N THR A 276 -0.93 -26.63 9.21
CA THR A 276 -0.30 -27.96 9.21
C THR A 276 -1.34 -29.03 8.88
N TYR A 277 -1.14 -29.75 7.77
CA TYR A 277 -1.95 -30.92 7.43
C TYR A 277 -1.29 -32.19 7.95
N THR A 278 -2.08 -33.06 8.58
CA THR A 278 -1.66 -34.41 8.98
C THR A 278 -2.55 -35.42 8.26
N GLY A 279 -1.96 -36.21 7.36
CA GLY A 279 -2.64 -37.26 6.62
C GLY A 279 -2.84 -38.53 7.47
N GLY A 280 -3.87 -39.31 7.13
CA GLY A 280 -4.12 -40.61 7.76
C GLY A 280 -3.15 -41.68 7.27
N THR A 281 -2.62 -42.50 8.17
CA THR A 281 -1.64 -43.55 7.85
C THR A 281 -2.10 -44.95 8.26
N SER A 282 -3.41 -45.15 8.44
CA SER A 282 -4.00 -46.40 8.94
C SER A 282 -4.09 -47.51 7.89
N SER A 283 -4.13 -47.17 6.61
CA SER A 283 -4.19 -48.12 5.50
C SER A 283 -3.03 -47.91 4.53
N VAL A 284 -2.65 -49.00 3.86
CA VAL A 284 -1.61 -49.02 2.83
C VAL A 284 -2.19 -48.46 1.54
N GLY A 285 -1.42 -47.63 0.84
CA GLY A 285 -1.84 -47.09 -0.46
C GLY A 285 -1.24 -45.74 -0.77
N GLU A 286 -1.64 -45.20 -1.93
CA GLU A 286 -1.38 -43.83 -2.33
C GLU A 286 -2.57 -42.94 -1.92
N PHE A 287 -2.29 -41.83 -1.25
CA PHE A 287 -3.29 -40.86 -0.82
C PHE A 287 -3.03 -39.53 -1.50
N THR A 288 -4.09 -38.92 -2.02
CA THR A 288 -4.03 -37.61 -2.68
C THR A 288 -4.80 -36.57 -1.87
N TRP A 289 -4.28 -35.34 -1.80
CA TRP A 289 -4.94 -34.23 -1.13
C TRP A 289 -4.73 -32.91 -1.87
N VAL A 290 -5.68 -31.98 -1.68
CA VAL A 290 -5.62 -30.63 -2.24
C VAL A 290 -5.88 -29.61 -1.12
N GLY A 291 -4.94 -28.67 -0.96
CA GLY A 291 -5.12 -27.52 -0.09
C GLY A 291 -5.83 -26.39 -0.81
N THR A 292 -6.75 -25.73 -0.12
CA THR A 292 -7.45 -24.53 -0.59
C THR A 292 -7.22 -23.40 0.42
N ILE A 293 -6.73 -22.27 -0.07
CA ILE A 293 -6.48 -21.05 0.70
C ILE A 293 -7.45 -19.98 0.21
N ARG A 294 -8.23 -19.39 1.12
CA ARG A 294 -9.10 -18.25 0.85
C ARG A 294 -8.58 -17.02 1.55
N VAL A 295 -8.39 -15.96 0.78
CA VAL A 295 -7.89 -14.68 1.26
C VAL A 295 -8.92 -13.60 0.96
N ARG A 296 -9.33 -12.87 2.01
CA ARG A 296 -10.12 -11.64 1.83
C ARG A 296 -9.17 -10.54 1.39
N GLN A 297 -9.41 -10.00 0.20
CA GLN A 297 -8.69 -8.88 -0.36
C GLN A 297 -9.16 -7.57 0.28
N THR A 298 -8.38 -6.50 0.10
CA THR A 298 -8.67 -5.16 0.63
C THR A 298 -9.94 -4.53 0.05
N ASP A 299 -10.40 -5.00 -1.11
CA ASP A 299 -11.67 -4.60 -1.73
C ASP A 299 -12.89 -5.39 -1.19
N GLY A 300 -12.67 -6.26 -0.20
CA GLY A 300 -13.68 -7.11 0.41
C GLY A 300 -13.96 -8.41 -0.34
N GLN A 301 -13.44 -8.60 -1.55
CA GLN A 301 -13.62 -9.85 -2.30
C GLN A 301 -12.78 -10.98 -1.72
N VAL A 302 -13.31 -12.20 -1.78
CA VAL A 302 -12.57 -13.41 -1.35
C VAL A 302 -12.00 -14.09 -2.58
N LYS A 303 -10.67 -14.17 -2.66
CA LYS A 303 -9.98 -14.98 -3.67
C LYS A 303 -9.62 -16.35 -3.13
N GLU A 304 -9.78 -17.36 -3.97
CA GLU A 304 -9.47 -18.76 -3.67
C GLU A 304 -8.26 -19.21 -4.48
N TYR A 305 -7.29 -19.83 -3.81
CA TYR A 305 -6.09 -20.41 -4.39
C TYR A 305 -6.02 -21.89 -4.00
N LYS A 306 -5.75 -22.77 -4.97
CA LYS A 306 -5.63 -24.22 -4.74
C LYS A 306 -4.21 -24.68 -5.01
N THR A 307 -3.71 -25.58 -4.16
CA THR A 307 -2.44 -26.28 -4.45
C THR A 307 -2.64 -27.24 -5.61
N GLN A 308 -1.56 -27.60 -6.31
CA GLN A 308 -1.59 -28.80 -7.14
C GLN A 308 -1.89 -30.04 -6.26
N PRO A 309 -2.52 -31.09 -6.79
CA PRO A 309 -2.73 -32.33 -6.06
C PRO A 309 -1.41 -32.91 -5.53
N GLN A 310 -1.32 -33.04 -4.21
CA GLN A 310 -0.16 -33.60 -3.54
C GLN A 310 -0.44 -35.06 -3.17
N LYS A 311 0.59 -35.91 -3.23
CA LYS A 311 0.48 -37.34 -2.98
C LYS A 311 1.43 -37.77 -1.86
N TYR A 312 0.97 -38.69 -1.02
CA TYR A 312 1.84 -39.43 -0.09
C TYR A 312 1.50 -40.91 -0.13
N GLN A 313 2.51 -41.74 0.08
CA GLN A 313 2.37 -43.20 0.06
C GLN A 313 2.58 -43.75 1.47
N VAL A 314 1.67 -44.63 1.88
CA VAL A 314 1.79 -45.40 3.12
C VAL A 314 2.09 -46.84 2.74
N ALA A 315 3.26 -47.32 3.14
CA ALA A 315 3.68 -48.70 2.92
C ALA A 315 3.68 -49.46 4.25
N LYS A 316 3.45 -50.78 4.21
CA LYS A 316 3.69 -51.62 5.39
C LYS A 316 5.20 -51.60 5.70
N PRO A 317 5.60 -51.49 6.98
CA PRO A 317 6.96 -51.80 7.36
C PRO A 317 7.32 -53.21 6.85
N SER A 318 8.45 -53.33 6.17
CA SER A 318 8.96 -54.61 5.70
C SER A 318 10.45 -54.69 5.98
N ALA A 319 10.90 -55.83 6.46
CA ALA A 319 12.31 -56.14 6.66
C ALA A 319 12.53 -57.58 6.19
N THR A 320 13.56 -57.79 5.37
CA THR A 320 13.92 -59.13 4.92
C THR A 320 15.01 -59.68 5.84
N VAL A 321 14.65 -60.67 6.65
CA VAL A 321 15.61 -61.44 7.45
C VAL A 321 15.71 -62.82 6.82
N SER A 322 16.86 -63.11 6.19
CA SER A 322 17.12 -64.42 5.61
C SER A 322 18.52 -64.89 5.98
N SER A 323 18.66 -66.19 6.22
CA SER A 323 19.98 -66.80 6.45
C SER A 323 20.71 -66.92 5.12
N THR A 324 21.95 -66.42 5.08
CA THR A 324 22.80 -66.44 3.86
C THR A 324 23.05 -67.86 3.33
N LYS A 325 23.01 -68.88 4.20
CA LYS A 325 23.16 -70.30 3.79
C LYS A 325 21.86 -70.96 3.37
N MET A 326 20.70 -70.31 3.58
CA MET A 326 19.36 -70.85 3.30
C MET A 326 18.76 -70.38 1.98
N ASN A 327 19.57 -69.78 1.08
CA ASN A 327 19.16 -69.53 -0.30
C ASN A 327 19.13 -70.84 -1.12
N VAL A 328 18.30 -71.79 -0.69
CA VAL A 328 18.18 -73.14 -1.25
C VAL A 328 16.74 -73.38 -1.70
N ILE A 329 16.57 -74.01 -2.86
CA ILE A 329 15.30 -74.54 -3.35
C ILE A 329 15.47 -76.06 -3.45
N TYR A 330 14.54 -76.82 -2.87
CA TYR A 330 14.56 -78.28 -2.95
C TYR A 330 13.83 -78.76 -4.21
N ALA A 331 14.48 -79.64 -4.97
CA ALA A 331 13.93 -80.20 -6.19
C ALA A 331 12.84 -81.23 -5.89
N GLY A 332 11.82 -81.29 -6.74
CA GLY A 332 10.75 -82.27 -6.64
C GLY A 332 9.67 -81.96 -5.59
N ILE A 333 9.79 -80.87 -4.82
CA ILE A 333 8.75 -80.40 -3.89
C ILE A 333 8.40 -78.92 -4.11
N PRO A 334 7.17 -78.49 -3.75
CA PRO A 334 6.81 -77.08 -3.74
C PRO A 334 7.55 -76.29 -2.65
N ASN A 335 8.24 -75.22 -3.04
CA ASN A 335 8.98 -74.34 -2.13
C ASN A 335 8.21 -73.01 -1.98
N PRO A 336 7.70 -72.66 -0.78
CA PRO A 336 6.99 -71.40 -0.58
C PRO A 336 7.96 -70.22 -0.47
N PHE A 337 7.61 -69.11 -1.12
CA PHE A 337 8.35 -67.85 -1.11
C PHE A 337 7.42 -66.67 -0.84
N THR A 338 7.88 -65.74 -0.01
CA THR A 338 7.26 -64.43 0.14
C THR A 338 8.12 -63.38 -0.57
N VAL A 339 7.54 -62.67 -1.53
CA VAL A 339 8.21 -61.62 -2.28
C VAL A 339 7.54 -60.28 -1.98
N SER A 340 8.34 -59.31 -1.58
CA SER A 340 7.89 -57.94 -1.34
C SER A 340 8.95 -56.96 -1.85
N ALA A 341 8.51 -55.75 -2.15
CA ALA A 341 9.39 -54.67 -2.61
C ALA A 341 9.04 -53.38 -1.87
N ALA A 342 10.05 -52.74 -1.28
CA ALA A 342 9.85 -51.48 -0.58
C ALA A 342 9.35 -50.40 -1.55
N GLY A 343 8.31 -49.67 -1.12
CA GLY A 343 7.66 -48.64 -1.94
C GLY A 343 6.67 -49.17 -2.98
N PHE A 344 6.40 -50.48 -3.03
CA PHE A 344 5.42 -51.08 -3.94
C PHE A 344 4.34 -51.86 -3.19
N PRO A 345 3.05 -51.69 -3.55
CA PRO A 345 2.00 -52.54 -3.01
C PRO A 345 2.14 -53.98 -3.55
N LEU A 346 1.75 -54.99 -2.76
CA LEU A 346 2.05 -56.40 -3.07
C LEU A 346 1.39 -56.88 -4.38
N GLU A 347 0.25 -56.29 -4.75
CA GLU A 347 -0.46 -56.56 -5.99
C GLU A 347 0.27 -56.07 -7.25
N SER A 348 1.15 -55.07 -7.13
CA SER A 348 1.94 -54.58 -8.25
C SER A 348 3.27 -55.32 -8.43
N VAL A 349 3.65 -56.16 -7.46
CA VAL A 349 4.90 -56.94 -7.46
C VAL A 349 4.70 -58.27 -8.18
N ARG A 350 5.56 -58.54 -9.16
CA ARG A 350 5.60 -59.77 -9.96
C ARG A 350 6.97 -60.43 -9.81
N ALA A 351 6.96 -61.70 -9.43
CA ALA A 351 8.16 -62.53 -9.39
C ALA A 351 8.13 -63.55 -10.53
N SER A 352 9.31 -63.87 -11.06
CA SER A 352 9.51 -64.94 -12.03
C SER A 352 10.78 -65.72 -11.70
N ILE A 353 10.88 -66.96 -12.17
CA ILE A 353 12.06 -67.80 -11.98
C ILE A 353 12.76 -68.07 -13.32
N SER A 354 14.09 -68.08 -13.32
CA SER A 354 14.89 -68.32 -14.53
C SER A 354 14.73 -69.73 -15.09
N ALA A 355 14.40 -70.72 -14.25
CA ALA A 355 14.19 -72.09 -14.67
C ALA A 355 13.32 -72.85 -13.64
N GLY A 356 12.43 -73.73 -14.11
CA GLY A 356 11.38 -74.36 -13.30
C GLY A 356 10.02 -73.67 -13.50
N SER A 357 9.12 -73.80 -12.52
CA SER A 357 7.82 -73.12 -12.52
C SER A 357 7.60 -72.35 -11.22
N MET A 358 6.94 -71.20 -11.34
CA MET A 358 6.54 -70.35 -10.22
C MET A 358 5.07 -70.00 -10.39
N SER A 359 4.27 -70.20 -9.35
CA SER A 359 2.85 -69.84 -9.32
C SER A 359 2.53 -69.06 -8.05
N GLY A 360 1.49 -68.22 -8.10
CA GLY A 360 1.10 -67.35 -6.99
C GLY A 360 0.98 -65.88 -7.36
N SER A 361 0.58 -65.06 -6.41
CA SER A 361 0.35 -63.62 -6.57
C SER A 361 0.31 -62.93 -5.21
N ASN A 362 0.23 -61.59 -5.21
CA ASN A 362 0.11 -60.76 -3.99
C ASN A 362 1.19 -61.07 -2.95
N GLY A 363 2.42 -61.26 -3.43
CA GLY A 363 3.60 -61.51 -2.61
C GLY A 363 3.77 -62.94 -2.10
N ASN A 364 2.86 -63.87 -2.39
CA ASN A 364 3.01 -65.28 -2.03
C ASN A 364 3.18 -66.13 -3.29
N TYR A 365 4.28 -66.88 -3.35
CA TYR A 365 4.66 -67.69 -4.50
C TYR A 365 5.05 -69.10 -4.08
N SER A 366 4.78 -70.07 -4.95
CA SER A 366 5.23 -71.45 -4.83
C SER A 366 6.15 -71.77 -6.01
N VAL A 367 7.36 -72.20 -5.70
CA VAL A 367 8.42 -72.49 -6.67
C VAL A 367 8.66 -73.98 -6.76
N ASN A 368 8.64 -74.53 -7.97
CA ASN A 368 8.93 -75.92 -8.26
C ASN A 368 10.07 -76.01 -9.27
N VAL A 369 11.09 -76.77 -8.93
CA VAL A 369 12.25 -77.06 -9.80
C VAL A 369 12.37 -78.57 -9.95
N SER A 370 12.74 -79.02 -11.16
CA SER A 370 12.85 -80.46 -11.46
C SER A 370 14.13 -81.04 -10.89
N GLY A 371 14.17 -82.37 -10.69
CA GLY A 371 15.36 -83.09 -10.24
C GLY A 371 16.59 -82.89 -11.15
N GLY A 372 16.37 -82.59 -12.44
CA GLY A 372 17.46 -82.27 -13.38
C GLY A 372 18.18 -80.96 -13.09
N GLN A 373 17.68 -80.14 -12.16
CA GLN A 373 18.30 -78.87 -11.77
C GLN A 373 19.14 -78.98 -10.50
N VAL A 374 19.18 -80.14 -9.84
CA VAL A 374 20.00 -80.36 -8.63
C VAL A 374 21.46 -80.04 -8.92
N GLY A 375 22.07 -79.22 -8.06
CA GLY A 375 23.46 -78.74 -8.20
C GLY A 375 23.62 -77.47 -9.02
N SER A 376 22.54 -76.94 -9.63
CA SER A 376 22.56 -75.66 -10.36
C SER A 376 22.13 -74.46 -9.50
N GLU A 377 22.33 -73.25 -10.01
CA GLU A 377 21.77 -72.02 -9.46
C GLU A 377 20.59 -71.53 -10.32
N VAL A 378 19.50 -71.14 -9.67
CA VAL A 378 18.32 -70.51 -10.29
C VAL A 378 18.10 -69.13 -9.71
N SER A 379 17.69 -68.17 -10.55
CA SER A 379 17.44 -66.79 -10.13
C SER A 379 15.94 -66.53 -10.05
N ILE A 380 15.51 -65.94 -8.92
CA ILE A 380 14.19 -65.32 -8.82
C ILE A 380 14.36 -63.84 -9.17
N ASN A 381 13.69 -63.42 -10.25
CA ASN A 381 13.67 -62.04 -10.72
C ASN A 381 12.42 -61.35 -10.20
N VAL A 382 12.55 -60.15 -9.63
CA VAL A 382 11.43 -59.39 -9.10
C VAL A 382 11.27 -58.13 -9.94
N SER A 383 10.03 -57.84 -10.32
CA SER A 383 9.64 -56.64 -11.05
C SER A 383 8.38 -56.05 -10.44
N ALA A 384 8.14 -54.76 -10.66
CA ALA A 384 6.89 -54.13 -10.26
C ALA A 384 6.38 -53.16 -11.33
N SER A 385 5.07 -52.98 -11.38
CA SER A 385 4.46 -51.94 -12.21
C SER A 385 4.55 -50.60 -11.50
N ASN A 386 5.14 -49.60 -12.15
CA ASN A 386 5.15 -48.20 -11.71
C ASN A 386 4.62 -47.31 -12.84
N ALA A 387 3.53 -46.58 -12.62
CA ALA A 387 2.91 -45.69 -13.60
C ALA A 387 2.74 -46.32 -15.01
N GLY A 388 2.37 -47.61 -15.05
CA GLY A 388 2.16 -48.37 -16.30
C GLY A 388 3.41 -48.95 -16.96
N LYS A 389 4.61 -48.71 -16.40
CA LYS A 389 5.87 -49.31 -16.87
C LYS A 389 6.36 -50.38 -15.89
N THR A 390 6.88 -51.49 -16.43
CA THR A 390 7.51 -52.54 -15.61
C THR A 390 8.93 -52.11 -15.25
N VAL A 391 9.22 -52.04 -13.95
CA VAL A 391 10.55 -51.74 -13.40
C VAL A 391 11.14 -53.02 -12.83
N SER A 392 12.35 -53.36 -13.24
CA SER A 392 13.11 -54.48 -12.64
C SER A 392 13.65 -54.05 -11.27
N LEU A 393 13.39 -54.86 -10.25
CA LEU A 393 13.77 -54.60 -8.86
C LEU A 393 14.98 -55.45 -8.43
N GLY A 394 15.56 -56.20 -9.37
CA GLY A 394 16.72 -57.05 -9.15
C GLY A 394 16.38 -58.54 -9.19
N ALA A 395 17.42 -59.34 -8.97
CA ALA A 395 17.33 -60.79 -9.00
C ALA A 395 18.15 -61.40 -7.86
N GLN A 396 17.62 -62.45 -7.24
CA GLN A 396 18.32 -63.19 -6.18
C GLN A 396 18.56 -64.63 -6.61
N LYS A 397 19.79 -65.11 -6.41
CA LYS A 397 20.22 -66.47 -6.77
C LYS A 397 19.98 -67.46 -5.63
N PHE A 398 19.46 -68.62 -6.00
CA PHE A 398 19.17 -69.76 -5.13
C PHE A 398 19.85 -71.01 -5.66
N ARG A 399 20.39 -71.83 -4.76
CA ARG A 399 21.01 -73.13 -5.07
C ARG A 399 19.96 -74.22 -5.05
N VAL A 400 19.93 -75.07 -6.06
CA VAL A 400 18.99 -76.20 -6.10
C VAL A 400 19.61 -77.42 -5.44
N LYS A 401 18.92 -78.00 -4.45
CA LYS A 401 19.33 -79.22 -3.76
C LYS A 401 18.28 -80.31 -3.90
N ALA A 402 18.72 -81.57 -3.74
CA ALA A 402 17.84 -82.72 -3.67
C ALA A 402 17.04 -82.74 -2.36
#